data_AF-A0A285NCP8-F1
#
_entry.id   AF-A0A285NCP8-F1
#
_cell.length_a   1.000
_cell.length_b   1.000
_cell.length_c   1.000
_cell.angle_alpha   90.00
_cell.angle_beta   90.00
_cell.angle_gamma   90.00
#
_symmetry.space_group_name_H-M   'P 1'
#
loop_
_entity.id
_entity.type
_entity.pdbx_description
1 polymer ?
#
loop_
_entity_poly.entity_id
_entity_poly.type
_entity_poly.pdbx_seq_one_letter_code
_entity_poly.pdbx_strand_id
1 'polypeptide(L)'
;MLLSELNVWLIATAGILSLATALIHIILGGREIAKPLLASELKRVPKYTNYYCWHMVSIILVTMAGCYGIALFSPAGWPLATLATFLAWAFAIWNFVLMLGTKSKAIELPQWILFIAIGIPGLLGQIA
;
A
#
# COMPACT_ATOMS: atom_id res chain seq x y z
N MET A 1 25.55 -6.70 9.99
CA MET A 1 24.76 -5.71 10.74
C MET A 1 23.72 -6.49 11.54
N LEU A 2 23.89 -6.65 12.85
CA LEU A 2 22.82 -7.19 13.70
C LEU A 2 21.75 -6.10 13.80
N LEU A 3 20.51 -6.46 13.48
CA LEU A 3 19.37 -5.55 13.59
C LEU A 3 19.02 -5.38 15.06
N SER A 4 18.69 -4.16 15.47
CA SER A 4 18.10 -3.97 16.79
C SER A 4 16.74 -4.67 16.86
N GLU A 5 16.34 -5.10 18.05
CA GLU A 5 14.98 -5.59 18.33
C GLU A 5 13.93 -4.62 17.79
N LEU A 6 14.15 -3.31 17.97
CA LEU A 6 13.27 -2.25 17.50
C LEU A 6 13.10 -2.26 15.97
N ASN A 7 14.19 -2.47 15.21
CA ASN A 7 14.13 -2.52 13.75
C ASN A 7 13.27 -3.69 13.29
N VAL A 8 13.40 -4.84 13.93
CA VAL A 8 12.60 -6.04 13.62
C VAL A 8 11.11 -5.76 13.86
N TRP A 9 10.75 -5.18 15.02
CA TRP A 9 9.36 -4.85 15.35
C TRP A 9 8.75 -3.82 14.39
N LEU A 10 9.50 -2.79 13.99
CA LEU A 10 9.05 -1.77 13.05
C LEU A 10 8.84 -2.35 11.63
N ILE A 11 9.77 -3.16 11.13
CA ILE A 11 9.62 -3.82 9.82
C ILE A 11 8.46 -4.82 9.83
N ALA A 12 8.30 -5.60 10.91
CA ALA A 12 7.16 -6.50 11.06
C ALA A 12 5.83 -5.74 11.07
N THR A 13 5.77 -4.61 11.77
CA THR A 13 4.59 -3.74 11.80
C THR A 13 4.24 -3.22 10.41
N ALA A 14 5.23 -2.76 9.63
CA ALA A 14 5.03 -2.31 8.26
C ALA A 14 4.46 -3.43 7.36
N GLY A 15 4.99 -4.66 7.50
CA GLY A 15 4.48 -5.83 6.78
C GLY A 15 3.03 -6.17 7.13
N ILE A 16 2.69 -6.18 8.42
CA ILE A 16 1.32 -6.46 8.90
C ILE A 16 0.34 -5.38 8.39
N LEU A 17 0.72 -4.11 8.47
CA LEU A 17 -0.13 -3.01 7.97
C LEU A 17 -0.31 -3.06 6.46
N SER A 18 0.70 -3.47 5.69
CA SER A 18 0.58 -3.68 4.24
C SER A 18 -0.40 -4.82 3.94
N LEU A 19 -0.32 -5.93 4.67
CA LEU A 19 -1.25 -7.05 4.51
C LEU A 19 -2.68 -6.65 4.91
N ALA A 20 -2.86 -5.95 6.02
CA ALA A 20 -4.16 -5.44 6.46
C ALA A 20 -4.76 -4.48 5.41
N THR A 21 -3.93 -3.61 4.83
CA THR A 21 -4.34 -2.72 3.73
C THR A 21 -4.71 -3.50 2.48
N ALA A 22 -4.00 -4.59 2.14
CA ALA A 22 -4.37 -5.49 1.05
C ALA A 22 -5.75 -6.11 1.27
N LEU A 23 -6.04 -6.57 2.50
CA LEU A 23 -7.35 -7.14 2.86
C LEU A 23 -8.46 -6.09 2.79
N ILE A 24 -8.24 -4.89 3.32
CA ILE A 24 -9.19 -3.77 3.21
C ILE A 24 -9.45 -3.45 1.73
N HIS A 25 -8.41 -3.35 0.93
CA HIS A 25 -8.51 -3.11 -0.51
C HIS A 25 -9.38 -4.18 -1.17
N ILE A 26 -9.01 -5.45 -1.06
CA ILE A 26 -9.70 -6.55 -1.74
C ILE A 26 -11.15 -6.71 -1.26
N ILE A 27 -11.40 -6.66 0.04
CA ILE A 27 -12.72 -6.96 0.62
C ILE A 27 -13.62 -5.72 0.61
N LEU A 28 -13.23 -4.68 1.34
CA LEU A 28 -14.05 -3.48 1.49
C LEU A 28 -14.03 -2.67 0.20
N GLY A 29 -12.87 -2.39 -0.36
CA GLY A 29 -12.79 -1.68 -1.62
C GLY A 29 -13.30 -2.52 -2.80
N GLY A 30 -13.24 -3.85 -2.73
CA GLY A 30 -13.95 -4.71 -3.68
C GLY A 30 -15.47 -4.47 -3.68
N ARG A 31 -16.06 -4.30 -2.49
CA ARG A 31 -17.49 -4.01 -2.32
C ARG A 31 -17.86 -2.58 -2.70
N GLU A 32 -17.10 -1.60 -2.21
CA GLU A 32 -17.46 -0.17 -2.30
C GLU A 32 -16.91 0.51 -3.56
N ILE A 33 -15.86 -0.02 -4.21
CA ILE A 33 -15.18 0.62 -5.34
C ILE A 33 -15.23 -0.26 -6.59
N ALA A 34 -14.71 -1.49 -6.53
CA ALA A 34 -14.55 -2.33 -7.72
C ALA A 34 -15.90 -2.79 -8.30
N LYS A 35 -16.83 -3.24 -7.47
CA LYS A 35 -18.18 -3.63 -7.91
C LYS A 35 -18.95 -2.43 -8.51
N PRO A 36 -19.04 -1.26 -7.86
CA PRO A 36 -19.65 -0.07 -8.47
C PRO A 36 -18.98 0.38 -9.76
N LEU A 37 -17.66 0.32 -9.87
CA LEU A 37 -16.93 0.62 -11.12
C LEU A 37 -17.42 -0.28 -12.27
N LEU A 38 -17.56 -1.59 -12.02
CA LEU A 38 -18.03 -2.54 -13.04
C LEU A 38 -19.50 -2.30 -13.43
N ALA A 39 -20.33 -1.89 -12.46
CA ALA A 39 -21.73 -1.56 -12.66
C ALA A 39 -21.97 -0.17 -13.31
N SER A 40 -20.95 0.69 -13.40
CA SER A 40 -21.09 2.05 -13.96
C SER A 40 -21.36 2.08 -15.47
N GLU A 41 -21.82 3.22 -15.98
CA GLU A 41 -22.05 3.45 -17.42
C GLU A 41 -20.76 3.79 -18.21
N LEU A 42 -19.57 3.56 -17.65
CA LEU A 42 -18.31 3.79 -18.35
C LEU A 42 -18.20 2.92 -19.61
N LYS A 43 -17.63 3.49 -20.67
CA LYS A 43 -17.26 2.76 -21.89
C LYS A 43 -16.39 1.54 -21.54
N ARG A 44 -16.53 0.46 -22.31
CA ARG A 44 -15.89 -0.85 -22.05
C ARG A 44 -14.39 -0.74 -21.75
N VAL A 45 -13.63 -0.04 -22.59
CA VAL A 45 -12.17 0.07 -22.44
C VAL A 45 -11.77 0.74 -21.11
N PRO A 46 -12.13 2.01 -20.82
CA PRO A 46 -11.73 2.66 -19.57
C PRO A 46 -12.27 1.95 -18.31
N LYS A 47 -13.44 1.31 -18.38
CA LYS A 47 -13.97 0.50 -17.27
C LYS A 47 -13.02 -0.64 -16.91
N TYR A 48 -12.68 -1.48 -17.89
CA TYR A 48 -11.83 -2.64 -17.64
C TYR A 48 -10.36 -2.29 -17.43
N THR A 49 -9.87 -1.17 -17.98
CA THR A 49 -8.54 -0.63 -17.63
C THR A 49 -8.47 -0.26 -16.14
N ASN A 50 -9.47 0.44 -15.60
CA ASN A 50 -9.49 0.75 -14.17
C ASN A 50 -9.63 -0.51 -13.30
N TYR A 51 -10.42 -1.49 -13.73
CA TYR A 51 -10.53 -2.78 -13.04
C TYR A 51 -9.22 -3.58 -13.09
N TYR A 52 -8.43 -3.44 -14.15
CA TYR A 52 -7.09 -4.02 -14.23
C TYR A 52 -6.13 -3.32 -13.25
N CYS A 53 -6.12 -1.98 -13.22
CA CYS A 53 -5.32 -1.20 -12.26
C CYS A 53 -5.68 -1.56 -10.81
N TRP A 54 -6.96 -1.81 -10.52
CA TRP A 54 -7.43 -2.29 -9.22
C TRP A 54 -6.74 -3.60 -8.77
N HIS A 55 -6.58 -4.56 -9.68
CA HIS A 55 -5.88 -5.82 -9.39
C HIS A 55 -4.37 -5.64 -9.27
N MET A 56 -3.76 -4.74 -10.06
CA MET A 56 -2.35 -4.38 -9.89
C MET A 56 -2.08 -3.84 -8.48
N VAL A 57 -2.99 -3.01 -7.93
CA VAL A 57 -2.89 -2.53 -6.54
C VAL A 57 -3.04 -3.68 -5.53
N SER A 58 -3.92 -4.65 -5.80
CA SER A 58 -4.06 -5.84 -4.94
C SER A 58 -2.75 -6.64 -4.89
N ILE A 59 -2.14 -6.86 -6.05
CA ILE A 59 -0.88 -7.60 -6.18
C ILE A 59 0.26 -6.84 -5.48
N ILE A 60 0.39 -5.54 -5.71
CA ILE A 60 1.52 -4.78 -5.13
C ILE A 60 1.42 -4.69 -3.60
N LEU A 61 0.23 -4.57 -3.02
CA LEU A 61 0.06 -4.54 -1.56
C LEU A 61 0.48 -5.85 -0.89
N VAL A 62 0.13 -6.99 -1.50
CA VAL A 62 0.56 -8.32 -1.04
C VAL A 62 2.07 -8.48 -1.23
N THR A 63 2.62 -8.05 -2.37
CA THR A 63 4.06 -8.07 -2.63
C THR A 63 4.83 -7.22 -1.62
N MET A 64 4.34 -6.02 -1.29
CA MET A 64 4.94 -5.15 -0.27
C MET A 64 4.97 -5.83 1.11
N ALA A 65 3.88 -6.50 1.50
CA ALA A 65 3.86 -7.30 2.73
C ALA A 65 4.91 -8.43 2.68
N GLY A 66 5.04 -9.11 1.54
CA GLY A 66 6.08 -10.12 1.30
C GLY A 66 7.50 -9.55 1.39
N CYS A 67 7.76 -8.37 0.81
CA CYS A 67 9.06 -7.69 0.89
C CYS A 67 9.48 -7.41 2.33
N TYR A 68 8.57 -6.88 3.15
CA TYR A 68 8.83 -6.68 4.58
C TYR A 68 9.03 -8.00 5.30
N GLY A 69 8.23 -9.02 4.99
CA GLY A 69 8.39 -10.37 5.55
C GLY A 69 9.76 -10.99 5.26
N ILE A 70 10.23 -10.93 4.01
CA ILE A 70 11.54 -11.47 3.60
C ILE A 70 12.68 -10.77 4.35
N ALA A 71 12.57 -9.46 4.57
CA ALA A 71 13.57 -8.68 5.30
C ALA A 71 13.74 -9.12 6.78
N LEU A 72 12.72 -9.77 7.38
CA LEU A 72 12.80 -10.31 8.74
C LEU A 72 13.65 -11.59 8.84
N PHE A 73 13.76 -12.35 7.74
CA PHE A 73 14.44 -13.66 7.74
C PHE A 73 15.81 -13.65 7.07
N SER A 74 16.15 -12.60 6.32
CA SER A 74 17.40 -12.52 5.59
C SER A 74 17.93 -11.08 5.48
N PRO A 75 19.22 -10.84 5.79
CA PRO A 75 19.87 -9.56 5.53
C PRO A 75 19.81 -9.13 4.06
N ALA A 76 19.74 -10.08 3.13
CA ALA A 76 19.58 -9.78 1.71
C ALA A 76 18.18 -9.22 1.35
N GLY A 77 17.22 -9.32 2.26
CA GLY A 77 15.86 -8.79 2.10
C GLY A 77 15.73 -7.29 2.39
N TRP A 78 16.75 -6.64 2.97
CA TRP A 78 16.69 -5.20 3.32
C TRP A 78 16.38 -4.28 2.14
N PRO A 79 17.02 -4.44 0.97
CA PRO A 79 16.65 -3.65 -0.21
C PRO A 79 15.17 -3.80 -0.63
N LEU A 80 14.55 -4.95 -0.36
CA LEU A 80 13.12 -5.16 -0.64
C LEU A 80 12.24 -4.37 0.34
N ALA A 81 12.61 -4.30 1.63
CA ALA A 81 11.93 -3.44 2.60
C ALA A 81 12.10 -1.94 2.27
N THR A 82 13.27 -1.55 1.74
CA THR A 82 13.48 -0.19 1.21
C THR A 82 12.55 0.11 0.05
N LEU A 83 12.46 -0.80 -0.94
CA LEU A 83 11.55 -0.67 -2.07
C LEU A 83 10.09 -0.57 -1.63
N ALA A 84 9.64 -1.45 -0.73
CA ALA A 84 8.28 -1.41 -0.21
C ALA A 84 7.97 -0.10 0.52
N THR A 85 8.92 0.41 1.32
CA THR A 85 8.79 1.70 2.01
C THR A 85 8.71 2.86 1.04
N PHE A 86 9.55 2.85 0.01
CA PHE A 86 9.49 3.85 -1.06
C PHE A 86 8.14 3.85 -1.78
N LEU A 87 7.63 2.67 -2.14
CA LEU A 87 6.32 2.52 -2.77
C LEU A 87 5.19 3.03 -1.86
N ALA A 88 5.23 2.72 -0.56
CA ALA A 88 4.25 3.23 0.40
C ALA A 88 4.21 4.77 0.38
N TRP A 89 5.36 5.43 0.48
CA TRP A 89 5.43 6.89 0.41
C TRP A 89 5.00 7.44 -0.95
N ALA A 90 5.41 6.81 -2.06
CA ALA A 90 5.00 7.22 -3.40
C ALA A 90 3.48 7.15 -3.59
N PHE A 91 2.83 6.09 -3.11
CA PHE A 91 1.38 5.94 -3.15
C PHE A 91 0.66 6.91 -2.22
N ALA A 92 1.19 7.16 -1.02
CA ALA A 92 0.66 8.17 -0.10
C ALA A 92 0.67 9.57 -0.74
N ILE A 93 1.83 9.98 -1.30
CA ILE A 93 2.01 11.27 -1.95
C ILE A 93 1.08 11.37 -3.16
N TRP A 94 1.03 10.34 -4.02
CA TRP A 94 0.17 10.36 -5.19
C TRP A 94 -1.31 10.50 -4.82
N ASN A 95 -1.78 9.76 -3.81
CA ASN A 95 -3.17 9.86 -3.37
C ASN A 95 -3.50 11.24 -2.78
N PHE A 96 -2.56 11.84 -2.05
CA PHE A 96 -2.69 13.20 -1.53
C PHE A 96 -2.73 14.24 -2.65
N VAL A 97 -1.86 14.13 -3.66
CA VAL A 97 -1.87 14.99 -4.85
C VAL A 97 -3.20 14.86 -5.61
N LEU A 98 -3.70 13.63 -5.77
CA LEU A 98 -4.98 13.38 -6.42
C LEU A 98 -6.13 14.05 -5.67
N MET A 99 -6.18 13.90 -4.34
CA MET A 99 -7.17 14.55 -3.48
C MET A 99 -7.18 16.07 -3.66
N LEU A 100 -6.01 16.71 -3.69
CA LEU A 100 -5.91 18.15 -3.94
C LEU A 100 -6.36 18.52 -5.36
N GLY A 101 -5.95 17.73 -6.37
CA GLY A 101 -6.28 17.95 -7.78
C GLY A 101 -7.78 17.80 -8.09
N THR A 102 -8.47 16.87 -7.42
CA THR A 102 -9.92 16.66 -7.56
C THR A 102 -10.75 17.50 -6.61
N LYS A 103 -10.11 18.25 -5.69
CA LYS A 103 -10.77 18.99 -4.60
C LYS A 103 -11.68 18.10 -3.75
N SER A 104 -11.31 16.84 -3.61
CA SER A 104 -12.05 15.86 -2.80
C SER A 104 -11.79 16.08 -1.31
N LYS A 105 -12.75 15.69 -0.47
CA LYS A 105 -12.52 15.66 0.98
C LYS A 105 -11.54 14.54 1.31
N ALA A 106 -10.73 14.71 2.35
CA ALA A 106 -9.73 13.72 2.77
C ALA A 106 -10.31 12.33 3.08
N ILE A 107 -11.59 12.26 3.43
CA ILE A 107 -12.30 11.01 3.72
C ILE A 107 -12.82 10.30 2.45
N GLU A 108 -12.96 11.02 1.32
CA GLU A 108 -13.43 10.43 0.05
C GLU A 108 -12.34 9.62 -0.64
N LEU A 109 -11.08 10.01 -0.41
CA LEU A 109 -9.88 9.31 -0.88
C LEU A 109 -8.98 9.00 0.32
N PRO A 110 -9.36 8.05 1.21
CA PRO A 110 -8.65 7.83 2.46
C PRO A 110 -7.36 7.01 2.30
N GLN A 111 -6.93 6.67 1.07
CA GLN A 111 -5.83 5.73 0.87
C GLN A 111 -4.49 6.29 1.38
N TRP A 112 -4.29 7.61 1.35
CA TRP A 112 -3.07 8.26 1.84
C TRP A 112 -2.74 7.89 3.28
N ILE A 113 -3.74 7.81 4.17
CA ILE A 113 -3.49 7.51 5.59
C ILE A 113 -3.03 6.06 5.79
N LEU A 114 -3.56 5.12 5.01
CA LEU A 114 -3.17 3.71 5.05
C LEU A 114 -1.73 3.54 4.60
N PHE A 115 -1.33 4.24 3.52
CA PHE A 115 0.04 4.20 3.02
C PHE A 115 1.04 4.93 3.92
N ILE A 116 0.65 6.03 4.58
CA ILE A 116 1.48 6.67 5.62
C ILE A 116 1.66 5.72 6.81
N ALA A 117 0.61 5.04 7.24
CA ALA A 117 0.68 4.09 8.35
C ALA A 117 1.65 2.94 8.06
N ILE A 118 1.82 2.52 6.80
CA ILE A 118 2.84 1.56 6.37
C ILE A 118 4.23 2.23 6.29
N GLY A 119 4.30 3.41 5.67
CA GLY A 119 5.57 4.09 5.36
C GLY A 119 6.34 4.57 6.58
N ILE A 120 5.66 4.99 7.65
CA ILE A 120 6.30 5.42 8.92
C ILE A 120 7.13 4.29 9.55
N PRO A 121 6.55 3.14 9.94
CA PRO A 121 7.32 2.05 10.53
C PRO A 121 8.33 1.46 9.55
N GLY A 122 8.02 1.43 8.24
CA GLY A 122 8.97 0.99 7.21
C GLY A 122 10.21 1.88 7.13
N LEU A 123 10.06 3.21 7.26
CA LEU A 123 11.16 4.16 7.27
C LEU A 123 11.94 4.08 8.59
N LEU A 124 11.24 4.13 9.73
CA LEU A 124 11.87 4.10 11.05
C LEU A 124 12.67 2.81 11.26
N GLY A 125 12.13 1.65 10.84
CA GLY A 125 12.82 0.37 10.96
C GLY A 125 14.11 0.27 10.13
N GLN A 126 14.32 1.16 9.16
CA GLN A 126 15.55 1.24 8.36
C GLN A 126 16.61 2.20 8.90
N ILE A 127 16.24 3.12 9.80
CA ILE A 127 17.15 4.16 10.30
C ILE A 127 17.39 4.09 11.81
N ALA A 128 16.63 3.27 12.54
CA ALA A 128 16.75 3.05 13.97
C ALA A 128 17.80 1.99 14.35
#